data_AF-T2HPP8-F1
#
_entry.id   AF-T2HPP8-F1
#
_cell.length_a   1.000
_cell.length_b   1.000
_cell.length_c   1.000
_cell.angle_alpha   90.00
_cell.angle_beta   90.00
_cell.angle_gamma   90.00
#
_symmetry.space_group_name_H-M   'P 1'
#
loop_
_entity.id
_entity.type
_entity.pdbx_description
1 polymer ?
#
loop_
_entity_poly.entity_id
_entity_poly.type
_entity_poly.pdbx_seq_one_letter_code
_entity_poly.pdbx_strand_id
1 'polypeptide(L)'
;NWESDEPMKASQILLTPEQQRYLYAPKYIKLVIVADDVMVRKYTHNLIALKKRIFEIVNVLTLIYRYLNINVAMVGLEIWTNGDEINVQSAVNITLDLFGNWRET
;
A
#
# COMPACT_ATOMS: atom_id res chain seq x y z
N ASN A 1 42.31 -20.80 -28.00
CA ASN A 1 42.29 -19.34 -27.81
C ASN A 1 40.94 -19.00 -27.23
N TRP A 2 40.79 -19.19 -25.91
CA TRP A 2 39.52 -19.03 -25.21
C TRP A 2 39.51 -17.64 -24.61
N GLU A 3 38.97 -16.70 -25.36
CA GLU A 3 38.60 -15.40 -24.81
C GLU A 3 37.33 -15.67 -24.02
N SER A 4 37.52 -15.91 -22.72
CA SER A 4 36.43 -16.04 -21.76
C SER A 4 35.64 -14.75 -21.80
N ASP A 5 34.43 -14.80 -22.34
CA ASP A 5 33.40 -13.78 -22.17
C ASP A 5 33.09 -13.66 -20.67
N GLU A 6 33.93 -12.95 -19.93
CA GLU A 6 33.56 -12.48 -18.61
C GLU A 6 32.31 -11.61 -18.79
N PRO A 7 31.20 -11.93 -18.11
CA PRO A 7 30.05 -11.04 -18.15
C PRO A 7 30.51 -9.70 -17.59
N MET A 8 30.42 -8.66 -18.43
CA MET A 8 30.78 -7.28 -18.10
C MET A 8 30.44 -7.00 -16.65
N LYS A 9 31.46 -6.72 -15.83
CA LYS A 9 31.28 -6.21 -14.48
C LYS A 9 30.53 -4.89 -14.58
N ALA A 10 29.20 -4.98 -14.60
CA ALA A 10 28.32 -3.86 -14.42
C ALA A 10 28.84 -3.13 -13.19
N SER A 11 29.20 -1.87 -13.42
CA SER A 11 29.68 -0.92 -12.42
C SER A 11 28.91 -1.15 -11.12
N GLN A 12 29.57 -1.83 -10.18
CA GLN A 12 29.00 -2.08 -8.88
C GLN A 12 28.84 -0.72 -8.25
N ILE A 13 27.60 -0.21 -8.20
CA ILE A 13 27.20 0.76 -7.19
C ILE A 13 27.81 0.23 -5.90
N LEU A 14 28.71 1.00 -5.26
CA LEU A 14 29.52 0.54 -4.13
C LEU A 14 28.60 0.35 -2.91
N LEU A 15 27.82 -0.72 -2.93
CA LEU A 15 26.87 -1.08 -1.88
C LEU A 15 27.59 -1.93 -0.85
N THR A 16 27.33 -1.66 0.43
CA THR A 16 27.76 -2.57 1.48
C THR A 16 27.03 -3.91 1.34
N PRO A 17 27.60 -5.03 1.81
CA PRO A 17 26.91 -6.32 1.82
C PRO A 17 25.54 -6.26 2.52
N GLU A 18 25.39 -5.40 3.52
CA GLU A 18 24.12 -5.15 4.22
C GLU A 18 23.09 -4.46 3.33
N GLN A 19 23.48 -3.41 2.60
CA GLN A 19 22.60 -2.72 1.65
C GLN A 19 22.15 -3.68 0.54
N GLN A 20 23.06 -4.52 0.05
CA GLN A 20 22.74 -5.50 -0.97
C GLN A 20 21.73 -6.54 -0.47
N ARG A 21 21.94 -7.11 0.73
CA ARG A 21 20.97 -8.01 1.38
C ARG A 21 19.62 -7.33 1.58
N TYR A 22 19.62 -6.07 2.02
CA TYR A 22 18.39 -5.32 2.19
C TYR A 22 17.65 -5.13 0.88
N LEU A 23 18.29 -4.71 -0.21
CA LEU A 23 17.62 -4.47 -1.50
C LEU A 23 17.02 -5.74 -2.10
N TYR A 24 17.72 -6.87 -2.01
CA TYR A 24 17.25 -8.14 -2.61
C TYR A 24 16.25 -8.90 -1.74
N ALA A 25 16.16 -8.63 -0.44
CA ALA A 25 15.17 -9.26 0.42
C ALA A 25 13.73 -8.90 -0.02
N PRO A 26 12.77 -9.85 0.03
CA PRO A 26 11.38 -9.55 -0.26
C PRO A 26 10.85 -8.50 0.71
N LYS A 27 10.01 -7.60 0.20
CA LYS A 27 9.39 -6.53 0.99
C LYS A 27 7.92 -6.85 1.21
N TYR A 28 7.36 -6.34 2.31
CA TYR A 28 5.97 -6.57 2.68
C TYR A 28 5.34 -5.27 3.13
N ILE A 29 4.16 -4.96 2.60
CA ILE A 29 3.31 -3.87 3.07
C ILE A 29 2.11 -4.51 3.76
N LYS A 30 1.98 -4.26 5.07
CA LYS A 30 0.77 -4.58 5.84
C LYS A 30 -0.20 -3.42 5.66
N LEU A 31 -1.23 -3.61 4.84
CA LEU A 31 -2.17 -2.57 4.44
C LEU A 31 -3.43 -2.61 5.30
N VAL A 32 -3.80 -1.48 5.89
CA VAL A 32 -5.12 -1.23 6.48
C VAL A 32 -5.84 -0.23 5.59
N ILE A 33 -7.12 -0.49 5.29
CA ILE A 33 -7.97 0.41 4.52
C ILE A 33 -9.10 0.89 5.41
N VAL A 34 -9.38 2.19 5.32
CA VAL A 34 -10.51 2.83 6.00
C VAL A 34 -11.44 3.40 4.92
N ALA A 35 -12.74 3.12 5.03
CA ALA A 35 -13.77 3.71 4.19
C ALA A 35 -14.60 4.69 5.02
N ASP A 36 -14.58 5.96 4.61
CA ASP A 36 -15.34 7.04 5.23
C ASP A 36 -16.86 6.89 4.97
N ASP A 37 -17.65 7.65 5.70
CA ASP A 37 -19.11 7.63 5.67
C ASP A 37 -19.65 8.12 4.30
N VAL A 38 -18.92 9.02 3.63
CA VAL A 38 -19.21 9.39 2.24
C VAL A 38 -19.14 8.18 1.32
N MET A 39 -18.14 7.31 1.46
CA MET A 39 -18.04 6.07 0.71
C MET A 39 -19.15 5.09 1.07
N VAL A 40 -19.57 4.99 2.33
CA VAL A 40 -20.73 4.17 2.73
C VAL A 40 -22.00 4.65 2.04
N ARG A 41 -22.28 5.96 2.06
CA ARG A 41 -23.43 6.56 1.36
C ARG A 41 -23.38 6.37 -0.15
N LYS A 42 -22.20 6.52 -0.75
CA LYS A 42 -21.99 6.34 -2.21
C LYS A 42 -22.37 4.94 -2.68
N TYR A 43 -22.19 3.93 -1.84
CA TYR A 43 -22.60 2.56 -2.11
C TYR A 43 -24.01 2.25 -1.58
N THR A 44 -24.81 3.27 -1.28
CA THR A 44 -26.19 3.15 -0.76
C THR A 44 -26.25 2.24 0.48
N HIS A 45 -25.25 2.36 1.35
CA HIS A 45 -25.08 1.51 2.55
C HIS A 45 -24.93 0.00 2.24
N ASN A 46 -24.70 -0.38 0.98
CA ASN A 46 -24.42 -1.76 0.60
C ASN A 46 -22.96 -2.11 0.93
N LEU A 47 -22.74 -2.56 2.16
CA LEU A 47 -21.41 -2.93 2.66
C LEU A 47 -20.78 -4.09 1.90
N ILE A 48 -21.58 -4.99 1.32
CA ILE A 48 -21.07 -6.10 0.50
C ILE A 48 -20.45 -5.56 -0.78
N ALA A 49 -21.15 -4.66 -1.47
CA ALA A 49 -20.64 -4.02 -2.68
C ALA A 49 -19.41 -3.15 -2.39
N LEU A 50 -19.41 -2.42 -1.29
CA LEU A 50 -18.26 -1.62 -0.85
C LEU A 50 -17.04 -2.51 -0.53
N LYS A 51 -17.21 -3.57 0.27
CA LYS A 51 -16.14 -4.54 0.57
C LYS A 51 -15.60 -5.19 -0.70
N LYS A 52 -16.48 -5.61 -1.60
CA LYS A 52 -16.07 -6.17 -2.91
C LYS A 52 -15.19 -5.18 -3.66
N ARG A 53 -15.59 -3.91 -3.75
CA ARG A 53 -14.80 -2.87 -4.41
C ARG A 53 -13.41 -2.72 -3.77
N ILE A 54 -13.35 -2.71 -2.44
CA ILE A 54 -12.10 -2.57 -1.70
C ILE A 54 -11.16 -3.74 -2.02
N PHE A 55 -11.66 -4.97 -2.02
CA PHE A 55 -10.85 -6.15 -2.38
C PHE A 55 -10.38 -6.12 -3.84
N GLU A 56 -11.20 -5.63 -4.77
CA GLU A 56 -10.76 -5.42 -6.16
C GLU A 56 -9.59 -4.42 -6.25
N ILE A 57 -9.65 -3.32 -5.50
CA ILE A 57 -8.56 -2.34 -5.44
C ILE A 57 -7.29 -3.00 -4.87
N VAL A 58 -7.39 -3.73 -3.75
CA VAL A 58 -6.25 -4.43 -3.15
C VAL A 58 -5.64 -5.44 -4.12
N ASN A 59 -6.45 -6.19 -4.86
CA ASN A 59 -5.94 -7.13 -5.86
C ASN A 59 -5.12 -6.43 -6.96
N VAL A 60 -5.57 -5.26 -7.42
CA VAL A 60 -4.81 -4.45 -8.39
C VAL A 60 -3.51 -3.94 -7.78
N LEU A 61 -3.53 -3.46 -6.53
CA LEU A 61 -2.31 -3.05 -5.83
C LEU A 61 -1.32 -4.20 -5.71
N THR A 62 -1.77 -5.38 -5.30
CA THR A 62 -0.91 -6.57 -5.21
C THR A 62 -0.26 -6.92 -6.55
N LEU A 63 -1.00 -6.82 -7.66
CA LEU A 63 -0.45 -7.04 -9.00
C LEU A 63 0.65 -6.02 -9.35
N ILE A 64 0.41 -4.73 -9.08
CA ILE A 64 1.38 -3.66 -9.37
C ILE A 64 2.64 -3.81 -8.51
N TYR A 65 2.48 -3.99 -7.20
CA TYR A 65 3.60 -4.06 -6.25
C TYR A 65 4.45 -5.32 -6.39
N ARG A 66 3.91 -6.41 -6.95
CA ARG A 66 4.68 -7.62 -7.24
C ARG A 66 5.84 -7.36 -8.20
N TYR A 67 5.69 -6.45 -9.16
CA TYR A 67 6.79 -6.06 -10.07
C TYR A 67 7.96 -5.37 -9.36
N LEU A 68 7.73 -4.84 -8.16
CA LEU A 68 8.74 -4.21 -7.31
C LEU A 68 9.31 -5.16 -6.25
N ASN A 69 9.01 -6.47 -6.31
CA ASN A 69 9.32 -7.45 -5.27
C ASN A 69 8.72 -7.10 -3.88
N ILE A 70 7.57 -6.41 -3.90
CA ILE A 70 6.80 -6.02 -2.71
C ILE A 70 5.50 -6.84 -2.66
N ASN A 71 5.26 -7.50 -1.54
CA ASN A 71 4.04 -8.24 -1.26
C ASN A 71 3.11 -7.37 -0.42
N VAL A 72 1.93 -7.03 -0.96
CA VAL A 72 0.90 -6.30 -0.21
C VAL A 72 -0.04 -7.31 0.43
N ALA A 73 -0.17 -7.23 1.75
CA ALA A 73 -1.13 -8.02 2.50
C ALA A 73 -2.12 -7.06 3.19
N MET A 74 -3.40 -7.16 2.85
CA MET A 74 -4.44 -6.44 3.56
C MET A 74 -4.66 -7.11 4.91
N VAL A 75 -4.37 -6.39 5.99
CA VAL A 75 -4.43 -6.89 7.37
C VAL A 75 -5.58 -6.29 8.18
N GLY A 76 -6.24 -5.26 7.66
CA GLY A 76 -7.37 -4.61 8.32
C GLY A 76 -8.28 -3.87 7.35
N LEU A 77 -9.57 -3.83 7.68
CA LEU A 77 -10.59 -3.02 7.03
C LEU A 77 -11.46 -2.37 8.09
N GLU A 78 -11.54 -1.05 8.06
CA GLU A 78 -12.47 -0.27 8.87
C GLU A 78 -13.45 0.48 7.97
N ILE A 79 -14.72 0.51 8.37
CA ILE A 79 -15.78 1.19 7.63
C ILE A 79 -16.57 2.03 8.61
N TRP A 80 -16.56 3.35 8.43
CA TRP A 80 -17.23 4.30 9.30
C TRP A 80 -18.71 4.41 8.93
N THR A 81 -19.56 3.58 9.54
CA THR A 81 -21.01 3.53 9.25
C THR A 81 -21.85 4.45 10.12
N ASN A 82 -21.27 5.03 11.17
CA ASN A 82 -21.97 5.84 12.17
C ASN A 82 -21.58 7.33 12.07
N GLY A 83 -21.12 7.76 10.90
CA GLY A 83 -20.43 9.03 10.70
C GLY A 83 -18.91 8.85 10.70
N ASP A 84 -18.21 9.84 10.17
CA ASP A 84 -16.75 9.83 10.11
C ASP A 84 -16.13 9.98 11.50
N GLU A 85 -15.09 9.17 11.79
CA GLU A 85 -14.33 9.27 13.06
C GLU A 85 -13.38 10.49 13.08
N ILE A 86 -13.21 11.14 11.93
CA ILE A 86 -12.50 12.41 11.78
C ILE A 86 -13.37 13.42 11.04
N ASN A 87 -13.10 14.70 11.19
CA ASN A 87 -13.74 15.73 10.38
C ASN A 87 -13.14 15.75 8.96
N VAL A 88 -13.66 14.92 8.06
CA VAL A 88 -13.22 14.84 6.65
C VAL A 88 -13.56 16.14 5.92
N GLN A 89 -12.55 16.81 5.37
CA GLN A 89 -12.69 18.09 4.65
C GLN A 89 -12.26 17.98 3.19
N SER A 90 -12.71 18.93 2.36
CA SER A 90 -12.25 19.03 0.96
C SER A 90 -10.77 19.39 0.83
N ALA A 91 -10.20 20.05 1.84
CA ALA A 91 -8.77 20.34 1.91
C ALA A 91 -7.98 19.07 2.27
N VAL A 92 -7.27 18.51 1.28
CA VAL A 92 -6.60 17.20 1.40
C VAL A 92 -5.54 17.17 2.50
N ASN A 93 -4.77 18.25 2.68
CA ASN A 93 -3.74 18.31 3.73
C ASN A 93 -4.35 18.21 5.12
N ILE A 94 -5.47 18.92 5.38
CA ILE A 94 -6.14 18.89 6.67
C ILE A 94 -6.70 17.49 6.95
N THR A 95 -7.36 16.87 5.96
CA THR A 95 -7.88 15.51 6.10
C THR A 95 -6.76 14.49 6.35
N LEU A 96 -5.61 14.64 5.68
CA LEU A 96 -4.46 13.75 5.87
C LEU A 96 -3.87 13.88 7.29
N ASP A 97 -3.73 15.10 7.80
CA ASP A 97 -3.22 15.36 9.15
C ASP A 97 -4.17 14.78 10.21
N LEU A 98 -5.48 14.99 10.06
CA LEU A 98 -6.50 14.44 10.96
C LEU A 98 -6.52 12.92 10.94
N PHE A 99 -6.42 12.31 9.74
CA PHE A 99 -6.34 10.86 9.61
C PHE A 99 -5.07 10.29 10.26
N GLY A 100 -3.93 10.98 10.09
CA GLY A 100 -2.67 10.62 10.73
C GLY A 100 -2.76 10.63 12.26
N ASN A 101 -3.34 11.69 12.82
CA ASN A 101 -3.56 11.80 14.26
C ASN A 101 -4.52 10.73 14.80
N TRP A 102 -5.64 10.49 14.11
CA TRP A 102 -6.58 9.43 14.47
C TRP A 102 -5.95 8.04 14.43
N ARG A 103 -5.09 7.76 13.46
CA ARG A 103 -4.38 6.47 13.38
C ARG A 103 -3.44 6.23 14.57
N GLU A 104 -2.98 7.30 15.23
CA GLU A 104 -2.06 7.22 16.36
C GLU A 104 -2.74 7.07 17.72
N THR A 105 -4.07 7.23 17.79
CA THR A 105 -4.86 6.98 19.00
C THR A 105 -5.14 5.50 19.19
#